data_AF-A0AAQ3MEV2-F1
#
_entry.id   AF-A0AAQ3MEV2-F1
#
_cell.length_a   1.000
_cell.length_b   1.000
_cell.length_c   1.000
_cell.angle_alpha   90.00
_cell.angle_beta   90.00
_cell.angle_gamma   90.00
#
_symmetry.space_group_name_H-M   'P 1'
#
loop_
_entity.id
_entity.type
_entity.pdbx_description
1 polymer ?
#
loop_
_entity_poly.entity_id
_entity_poly.type
_entity_poly.pdbx_seq_one_letter_code
_entity_poly.pdbx_strand_id
1 'polypeptide(L)'
;MEASGSELPLEVAEGFSKISVVDDSFCVASPTEITVRKKYCGVFLKQRYKVLDVNGNVLFQVDGSSLDVRKKRIMRDGGGSPILTMREKIDLKSLRHRWMVHKGRSSEEKDLIFGVQRSHPLDMKPRLDVFMAADMNEAISSFQLVGSHIDNSCKIYKGDTAIAEVIDVYPRNNFSNWTESFRVKINAGVDYAFIVALIVILTVNDYI
;
A
#
# COMPACT_ATOMS: atom_id res chain seq x y z
N MET A 1 58.02 -14.08 -13.24
CA MET A 1 57.14 -13.91 -12.07
C MET A 1 56.12 -12.88 -12.48
N GLU A 2 55.04 -13.31 -13.12
CA GLU A 2 53.91 -12.46 -13.50
C GLU A 2 52.82 -12.73 -12.45
N ALA A 3 52.47 -11.72 -11.68
CA ALA A 3 51.50 -11.83 -10.60
C ALA A 3 50.08 -11.86 -11.20
N SER A 4 49.41 -12.98 -10.95
CA SER A 4 48.01 -13.24 -11.25
C SER A 4 47.11 -12.14 -10.68
N GLY A 5 46.37 -11.46 -11.55
CA GLY A 5 45.29 -10.54 -11.16
C GLY A 5 44.19 -11.32 -10.46
N SER A 6 43.93 -10.97 -9.19
CA SER A 6 42.77 -11.45 -8.45
C SER A 6 41.54 -10.67 -8.90
N GLU A 7 40.66 -11.35 -9.63
CA GLU A 7 39.32 -10.90 -9.97
C GLU A 7 38.49 -10.79 -8.67
N LEU A 8 37.99 -9.58 -8.39
CA LEU A 8 37.13 -9.32 -7.23
C LEU A 8 35.78 -10.00 -7.44
N PRO A 9 35.19 -10.67 -6.43
CA PRO A 9 33.86 -11.25 -6.58
C PRO A 9 32.83 -10.13 -6.74
N LEU A 10 32.02 -10.25 -7.80
CA LEU A 10 30.81 -9.47 -8.00
C LEU A 10 29.95 -9.55 -6.73
N GLU A 11 29.63 -8.40 -6.14
CA GLU A 11 28.67 -8.29 -5.04
C GLU A 11 27.39 -9.03 -5.41
N VAL A 12 27.11 -10.12 -4.70
CA VAL A 12 25.80 -10.76 -4.70
C VAL A 12 24.86 -9.75 -4.05
N ALA A 13 24.08 -9.04 -4.86
CA ALA A 13 22.96 -8.26 -4.34
C ALA A 13 22.09 -9.20 -3.51
N GLU A 14 22.04 -8.99 -2.19
CA GLU A 14 21.16 -9.73 -1.29
C GLU A 14 19.72 -9.54 -1.78
N GLY A 15 19.21 -10.56 -2.50
CA GLY A 15 17.86 -10.56 -3.01
C GLY A 15 16.88 -10.68 -1.83
N PHE A 16 16.00 -9.71 -1.66
CA PHE A 16 14.88 -9.84 -0.72
C PHE A 16 14.11 -11.14 -1.01
N SER A 17 13.73 -11.88 0.04
CA SER A 17 12.78 -12.99 -0.10
C SER A 17 11.54 -12.46 -0.82
N LYS A 18 11.04 -13.16 -1.85
CA LYS A 18 9.81 -12.77 -2.56
C LYS A 18 8.66 -12.56 -1.55
N ILE A 19 8.00 -11.42 -1.61
CA ILE A 19 6.85 -11.06 -0.78
C ILE A 19 5.65 -10.94 -1.73
N SER A 20 4.97 -12.06 -1.93
CA SER A 20 3.73 -12.17 -2.70
C SER A 20 2.55 -12.23 -1.74
N VAL A 21 1.63 -11.26 -1.83
CA VAL A 21 0.52 -11.14 -0.88
C VAL A 21 -0.83 -11.22 -1.60
N VAL A 22 -0.97 -10.49 -2.71
CA VAL A 22 -2.17 -10.49 -3.54
C VAL A 22 -2.04 -11.52 -4.65
N ASP A 23 -0.96 -11.46 -5.43
CA ASP A 23 -0.67 -12.40 -6.51
C ASP A 23 0.80 -12.28 -6.96
N ASP A 24 1.39 -13.41 -7.35
CA ASP A 24 2.77 -13.48 -7.85
C ASP A 24 3.02 -12.59 -9.08
N SER A 25 1.98 -12.37 -9.90
CA SER A 25 2.04 -11.50 -11.08
C SER A 25 2.25 -10.02 -10.73
N PHE A 26 2.00 -9.63 -9.48
CA PHE A 26 2.24 -8.28 -8.99
C PHE A 26 3.62 -8.11 -8.32
N CYS A 27 4.50 -9.11 -8.34
CA CYS A 27 5.84 -8.96 -7.79
C CYS A 27 6.78 -8.27 -8.80
N VAL A 28 7.44 -7.18 -8.39
CA VAL A 28 8.41 -6.49 -9.26
C VAL A 28 9.73 -7.26 -9.34
N ALA A 29 10.32 -7.38 -10.54
CA ALA A 29 11.58 -8.11 -10.72
C ALA A 29 12.82 -7.33 -10.23
N SER A 30 12.76 -6.00 -10.30
CA SER A 30 13.80 -5.08 -9.85
C SER A 30 13.16 -3.94 -9.07
N PRO A 31 13.93 -3.18 -8.26
CA PRO A 31 13.40 -2.01 -7.59
C PRO A 31 12.74 -1.07 -8.60
N THR A 32 11.52 -0.64 -8.31
CA THR A 32 10.66 0.09 -9.25
C THR A 32 9.97 1.24 -8.55
N GLU A 33 9.72 2.33 -9.28
CA GLU A 33 8.93 3.46 -8.80
C GLU A 33 7.55 3.46 -9.45
N ILE A 34 6.54 3.79 -8.64
CA ILE A 34 5.17 4.03 -9.11
C ILE A 34 4.69 5.40 -8.63
N THR A 35 3.76 5.99 -9.37
CA THR A 35 3.08 7.22 -8.97
C THR A 35 1.65 6.92 -8.56
N VAL A 36 1.29 7.22 -7.31
CA VAL A 36 -0.08 7.13 -6.80
C VAL A 36 -0.70 8.53 -6.83
N ARG A 37 -1.62 8.78 -7.76
CA ARG A 37 -2.33 10.06 -7.89
C ARG A 37 -3.70 9.99 -7.25
N LYS A 38 -3.89 10.74 -6.16
CA LYS A 38 -5.15 10.94 -5.44
C LYS A 38 -5.88 12.17 -5.98
N LYS A 39 -7.16 12.03 -6.27
CA LYS A 39 -8.03 13.13 -6.71
C LYS A 39 -9.36 13.09 -5.96
N TYR A 40 -9.82 14.27 -5.54
CA TYR A 40 -11.17 14.47 -5.01
C TYR A 40 -12.08 14.95 -6.13
N CYS A 41 -13.21 14.26 -6.33
CA CYS A 41 -14.12 14.52 -7.44
C CYS A 41 -15.54 14.82 -6.96
N GLY A 42 -16.12 15.89 -7.53
CA GLY A 42 -17.53 16.26 -7.39
C GLY A 42 -17.90 16.82 -6.02
N VAL A 43 -19.18 17.20 -5.87
CA VAL A 43 -19.76 17.82 -4.66
C VAL A 43 -19.61 16.92 -3.43
N PHE A 44 -19.54 15.60 -3.62
CA PHE A 44 -19.46 14.61 -2.55
C PHE A 44 -18.03 14.21 -2.17
N LEU A 45 -16.98 14.85 -2.67
CA LEU A 45 -15.58 14.53 -2.32
C LEU A 45 -15.21 13.05 -2.56
N LYS A 46 -15.69 12.44 -3.65
CA LYS A 46 -15.32 11.06 -4.00
C LYS A 46 -13.81 10.98 -4.20
N GLN A 47 -13.15 10.08 -3.49
CA GLN A 47 -11.72 9.85 -3.61
C GLN A 47 -11.47 8.83 -4.73
N ARG A 48 -10.64 9.23 -5.69
CA ARG A 48 -10.15 8.36 -6.75
C ARG A 48 -8.64 8.33 -6.71
N TYR A 49 -8.09 7.13 -6.87
CA TYR A 49 -6.65 6.94 -7.00
C TYR A 49 -6.36 6.37 -8.38
N LYS A 50 -5.33 6.89 -9.02
CA LYS A 50 -4.78 6.35 -10.26
C LYS A 50 -3.32 6.03 -10.02
N VAL A 51 -2.94 4.77 -10.20
CA VAL A 51 -1.57 4.29 -10.03
C VAL A 51 -0.93 4.17 -11.40
N LEU A 52 0.24 4.76 -11.55
CA LEU A 52 0.97 4.85 -12.81
C LEU A 52 2.35 4.21 -12.66
N ASP A 53 2.82 3.54 -13.71
CA ASP A 53 4.23 3.16 -13.83
C ASP A 53 5.10 4.39 -14.17
N VAL A 54 6.42 4.18 -14.28
CA VAL A 54 7.39 5.21 -14.67
C VAL A 54 7.15 5.81 -16.06
N ASN A 55 6.46 5.08 -16.94
CA ASN A 55 6.12 5.51 -18.30
C ASN A 55 4.77 6.24 -18.37
N GLY A 56 4.04 6.33 -17.25
CA GLY A 56 2.71 6.93 -17.19
C GLY A 56 1.56 5.99 -17.58
N ASN A 57 1.82 4.69 -17.78
CA ASN A 57 0.78 3.70 -18.03
C ASN A 57 0.00 3.42 -16.75
N VAL A 58 -1.29 3.15 -16.91
CA VAL A 58 -2.17 2.87 -15.76
C VAL A 58 -1.96 1.45 -15.28
N LEU A 59 -1.42 1.30 -14.08
CA LEU A 59 -1.34 0.01 -13.39
C LEU A 59 -2.68 -0.30 -12.73
N PHE A 60 -3.15 0.61 -11.87
CA PHE A 60 -4.37 0.44 -11.10
C PHE A 60 -5.25 1.69 -11.06
N GLN A 61 -6.55 1.44 -10.85
CA GLN A 61 -7.52 2.45 -10.46
C GLN A 61 -8.20 2.03 -9.18
N VAL A 62 -8.34 2.96 -8.23
CA VAL A 62 -9.04 2.72 -6.98
C VAL A 62 -10.13 3.75 -6.81
N ASP A 63 -11.36 3.26 -6.67
CA ASP A 63 -12.53 4.10 -6.48
C ASP A 63 -13.21 3.76 -5.16
N GLY A 64 -13.74 4.79 -4.49
CA GLY A 64 -14.75 4.62 -3.47
C GLY A 64 -15.42 5.93 -3.09
N SER A 65 -16.60 5.79 -2.48
CA SER A 65 -17.32 6.95 -1.95
C SER A 65 -16.72 7.35 -0.60
N SER A 66 -16.52 8.65 -0.39
CA SER A 66 -16.30 9.26 0.93
C SER A 66 -17.51 9.10 1.86
N LEU A 67 -18.71 8.96 1.27
CA LEU A 67 -19.98 8.77 2.00
C LEU A 67 -20.26 7.31 2.35
N ASP A 68 -19.39 6.38 1.98
CA ASP A 68 -19.56 4.98 2.37
C ASP A 68 -19.22 4.83 3.86
N VAL A 69 -20.22 4.41 4.65
CA VAL A 69 -20.12 4.24 6.11
C VAL A 69 -19.01 3.26 6.50
N ARG A 70 -18.61 2.34 5.59
CA ARG A 70 -17.52 1.38 5.80
C ARG A 70 -16.26 1.73 5.00
N LYS A 71 -16.18 2.95 4.48
CA LYS A 71 -15.06 3.48 3.68
C LYS A 71 -14.62 2.50 2.57
N LYS A 72 -15.55 1.78 1.94
CA LYS A 72 -15.22 0.75 0.94
C LYS A 72 -14.41 1.34 -0.21
N ARG A 73 -13.36 0.63 -0.64
CA ARG A 73 -12.55 0.94 -1.82
C ARG A 73 -12.39 -0.32 -2.66
N ILE A 74 -12.48 -0.18 -3.98
CA ILE A 74 -12.24 -1.29 -4.91
C ILE A 74 -11.06 -0.92 -5.80
N MET A 75 -10.02 -1.74 -5.79
CA MET A 75 -8.87 -1.62 -6.68
C MET A 75 -9.10 -2.47 -7.93
N ARG A 76 -8.78 -1.91 -9.09
CA ARG A 76 -8.94 -2.52 -10.40
C ARG A 76 -7.64 -2.41 -11.20
N ASP A 77 -7.40 -3.37 -12.08
CA ASP A 77 -6.33 -3.30 -13.07
C ASP A 77 -6.60 -2.24 -14.16
N GLY A 78 -5.64 -2.06 -15.07
CA GLY A 78 -5.78 -1.17 -16.22
C GLY A 78 -6.95 -1.52 -17.15
N GLY A 79 -7.39 -2.78 -17.17
CA GLY A 79 -8.58 -3.25 -17.92
C GLY A 79 -9.90 -3.08 -17.18
N GLY A 80 -9.87 -2.65 -15.92
CA GLY A 80 -11.06 -2.47 -15.08
C GLY A 80 -11.50 -3.72 -14.32
N SER A 81 -10.76 -4.83 -14.38
CA SER A 81 -11.05 -6.04 -13.61
C SER A 81 -10.73 -5.81 -12.12
N PRO A 82 -11.60 -6.24 -11.19
CA PRO A 82 -11.37 -6.04 -9.76
C PRO A 82 -10.25 -6.94 -9.24
N ILE A 83 -9.27 -6.35 -8.57
CA ILE A 83 -8.14 -7.06 -7.94
C ILE A 83 -8.45 -7.33 -6.47
N LEU A 84 -8.86 -6.30 -5.74
CA LEU A 84 -9.15 -6.38 -4.31
C LEU A 84 -10.20 -5.35 -3.86
N THR A 85 -10.81 -5.65 -2.72
CA THR A 85 -11.76 -4.78 -2.02
C THR A 85 -11.27 -4.53 -0.61
N MET A 86 -11.05 -3.25 -0.28
CA MET A 86 -10.71 -2.79 1.06
C MET A 86 -11.96 -2.24 1.73
N ARG A 87 -12.21 -2.61 2.98
CA ARG A 87 -13.36 -2.12 3.75
C ARG A 87 -13.00 -1.95 5.21
N GLU A 88 -13.45 -0.87 5.83
CA GLU A 88 -13.39 -0.71 7.27
C GLU A 88 -14.50 -1.54 7.94
N LYS A 89 -14.14 -2.21 9.02
CA LYS A 89 -15.04 -2.85 9.98
C LYS A 89 -14.70 -2.32 11.37
N ILE A 90 -15.71 -2.26 12.23
CA ILE A 90 -15.50 -2.09 13.67
C ILE A 90 -15.39 -3.50 14.25
N ASP A 91 -14.28 -3.78 14.90
CA ASP A 91 -14.15 -4.97 15.74
C ASP A 91 -14.99 -4.76 17.00
N LEU A 92 -16.02 -5.59 17.20
CA LEU A 92 -16.96 -5.45 18.32
C LEU A 92 -16.33 -5.81 19.67
N LYS A 93 -15.24 -6.60 19.70
CA LYS A 93 -14.56 -6.98 20.94
C LYS A 93 -13.62 -5.89 21.42
N SER A 94 -12.83 -5.33 20.51
CA SER A 94 -11.85 -4.29 20.86
C SER A 94 -12.36 -2.87 20.65
N LEU A 95 -13.52 -2.69 20.01
CA LEU A 95 -14.06 -1.40 19.56
C LEU A 95 -13.06 -0.58 18.73
N ARG A 96 -12.19 -1.27 17.97
CA ARG A 96 -11.20 -0.64 17.11
C ARG A 96 -11.61 -0.79 15.65
N HIS A 97 -11.29 0.23 14.86
CA HIS A 97 -11.45 0.17 13.42
C HIS A 97 -10.36 -0.72 12.83
N ARG A 98 -10.78 -1.68 12.01
CA ARG A 98 -9.90 -2.59 11.25
C ARG A 98 -10.29 -2.57 9.79
N TRP A 99 -9.32 -2.32 8.94
CA TRP A 99 -9.46 -2.49 7.50
C TRP A 99 -9.30 -3.96 7.16
N MET A 100 -10.17 -4.46 6.30
CA MET A 100 -10.15 -5.84 5.81
C MET A 100 -10.02 -5.82 4.29
N VAL A 101 -9.04 -6.54 3.77
CA VAL A 101 -8.74 -6.58 2.34
C VAL A 101 -9.03 -7.96 1.79
N HIS A 102 -9.95 -8.03 0.83
CA HIS A 102 -10.42 -9.28 0.24
C HIS A 102 -10.11 -9.33 -1.25
N LYS A 103 -9.98 -10.54 -1.79
CA LYS A 103 -9.75 -10.79 -3.22
C LYS A 103 -10.96 -10.35 -4.06
N GLY A 104 -10.70 -9.72 -5.20
CA GLY A 104 -11.68 -9.27 -6.17
C GLY A 104 -12.74 -8.34 -5.56
N ARG A 105 -14.02 -8.69 -5.75
CA ARG A 105 -15.18 -7.98 -5.16
C ARG A 105 -15.73 -8.66 -3.90
N SER A 106 -15.04 -9.67 -3.39
CA SER A 106 -15.55 -10.47 -2.29
C SER A 106 -15.58 -9.68 -0.98
N SER A 107 -16.37 -10.21 -0.06
CA SER A 107 -16.40 -9.77 1.33
C SER A 107 -16.53 -10.95 2.30
N GLU A 108 -16.34 -12.17 1.77
CA GLU A 108 -16.38 -13.44 2.49
C GLU A 108 -15.03 -13.72 3.15
N GLU A 109 -15.05 -14.39 4.29
CA GLU A 109 -13.85 -14.70 5.08
C GLU A 109 -12.83 -15.54 4.31
N LYS A 110 -13.29 -16.48 3.48
CA LYS A 110 -12.42 -17.32 2.63
C LYS A 110 -11.56 -16.53 1.63
N ASP A 111 -12.01 -15.32 1.29
CA ASP A 111 -11.34 -14.45 0.33
C ASP A 111 -10.55 -13.33 1.03
N LEU A 112 -10.45 -13.35 2.36
CA LEU A 112 -9.65 -12.42 3.13
C LEU A 112 -8.16 -12.67 2.83
N ILE A 113 -7.43 -11.59 2.53
CA ILE A 113 -5.98 -11.64 2.27
C ILE A 113 -5.23 -11.16 3.51
N PHE A 114 -5.58 -9.97 4.00
CA PHE A 114 -4.98 -9.38 5.19
C PHE A 114 -5.91 -8.35 5.84
N GLY A 115 -5.65 -8.07 7.11
CA GLY A 115 -6.26 -6.99 7.87
C GLY A 115 -5.22 -5.92 8.24
N VAL A 116 -5.67 -4.67 8.36
CA VAL A 116 -4.84 -3.54 8.77
C VAL A 116 -5.49 -2.83 9.94
N GLN A 117 -4.71 -2.54 10.97
CA GLN A 117 -5.19 -1.89 12.18
C GLN A 117 -4.19 -0.82 12.63
N ARG A 118 -4.67 0.26 13.23
CA ARG A 118 -3.78 1.25 13.86
C ARG A 118 -3.13 0.64 15.12
N SER A 119 -1.80 0.69 15.21
CA SER A 119 -1.04 0.11 16.32
C SER A 119 -1.46 0.72 17.65
N HIS A 120 -1.27 2.04 17.77
CA HIS A 120 -1.68 2.79 18.95
C HIS A 120 -2.38 4.11 18.54
N PRO A 121 -3.55 4.44 19.11
CA PRO A 121 -4.27 5.68 18.77
C PRO A 121 -3.48 6.95 19.11
N LEU A 122 -2.62 6.88 20.13
CA LEU A 122 -1.88 8.02 20.69
C LEU A 122 -0.51 8.26 20.05
N ASP A 123 -0.09 7.42 19.09
CA ASP A 123 1.21 7.63 18.44
C ASP A 123 1.18 8.92 17.61
N MET A 124 2.16 9.80 17.85
CA MET A 124 2.31 11.06 17.11
C MET A 124 2.49 10.84 15.60
N LYS A 125 3.14 9.73 15.23
CA LYS A 125 3.27 9.30 13.84
C LYS A 125 2.29 8.18 13.57
N PRO A 126 1.53 8.21 12.46
CA PRO A 126 0.68 7.09 12.09
C PRO A 126 1.50 5.80 12.03
N ARG A 127 0.99 4.75 12.69
CA ARG A 127 1.51 3.39 12.62
C ARG A 127 0.35 2.44 12.37
N LEU A 128 0.46 1.66 11.31
CA LEU A 128 -0.51 0.62 10.98
C LEU A 128 0.19 -0.75 11.00
N ASP A 129 -0.40 -1.68 11.74
CA ASP A 129 -0.04 -3.08 11.78
C ASP A 129 -0.85 -3.86 10.74
N VAL A 130 -0.17 -4.73 10.01
CA VAL A 130 -0.76 -5.58 8.99
C VAL A 130 -0.67 -7.03 9.44
N PHE A 131 -1.80 -7.71 9.43
CA PHE A 131 -1.92 -9.12 9.82
C PHE A 131 -2.42 -9.91 8.62
N MET A 132 -1.73 -10.99 8.26
CA MET A 132 -2.22 -11.91 7.24
C MET A 132 -3.50 -12.61 7.72
N ALA A 133 -4.30 -13.11 6.78
CA ALA A 133 -5.58 -13.77 7.10
C ALA A 133 -5.45 -14.91 8.13
N ALA A 134 -4.35 -15.67 8.08
CA ALA A 134 -4.06 -16.76 9.02
C ALA A 134 -3.75 -16.24 10.45
N ASP A 135 -3.18 -15.04 10.55
CA ASP A 135 -2.55 -14.51 11.77
C ASP A 135 -3.40 -13.40 12.41
N MET A 136 -4.69 -13.30 12.05
CA MET A 136 -5.54 -12.16 12.42
C MET A 136 -5.75 -11.97 13.93
N ASN A 137 -5.51 -13.01 14.72
CA ASN A 137 -5.62 -13.02 16.18
C ASN A 137 -4.26 -13.00 16.89
N GLU A 138 -3.15 -12.92 16.14
CA GLU A 138 -1.83 -12.89 16.72
C GLU A 138 -1.47 -11.51 17.28
N ALA A 139 -0.55 -11.49 18.23
CA ALA A 139 -0.06 -10.25 18.83
C ALA A 139 1.00 -9.55 17.97
N ILE A 140 1.66 -10.29 17.08
CA ILE A 140 2.76 -9.81 16.25
C ILE A 140 2.24 -9.58 14.83
N SER A 141 2.50 -8.40 14.27
CA SER A 141 2.12 -8.06 12.90
C SER A 141 3.14 -8.60 11.90
N SER A 142 2.65 -9.05 10.73
CA SER A 142 3.50 -9.56 9.65
C SER A 142 4.24 -8.42 8.92
N PHE A 143 3.62 -7.23 8.88
CA PHE A 143 4.20 -6.01 8.32
C PHE A 143 3.80 -4.79 9.13
N GLN A 144 4.59 -3.73 9.01
CA GLN A 144 4.30 -2.45 9.64
C GLN A 144 4.42 -1.30 8.63
N LEU A 145 3.44 -0.43 8.64
CA LEU A 145 3.50 0.86 7.94
C LEU A 145 3.72 1.95 8.99
N VAL A 146 4.78 2.74 8.81
CA VAL A 146 5.17 3.81 9.75
C VAL A 146 5.26 5.14 9.01
N GLY A 147 4.78 6.20 9.66
CA GLY A 147 4.88 7.57 9.15
C GLY A 147 3.63 8.04 8.43
N SER A 148 3.70 9.26 7.90
CA SER A 148 2.63 9.85 7.12
C SER A 148 3.09 10.04 5.68
N HIS A 149 2.12 10.09 4.75
CA HIS A 149 2.39 10.56 3.40
C HIS A 149 2.62 12.08 3.37
N ILE A 150 2.15 12.84 4.36
CA ILE A 150 2.22 14.31 4.36
C ILE A 150 3.65 14.82 4.58
N ASP A 151 4.45 14.12 5.39
CA ASP A 151 5.81 14.51 5.75
C ASP A 151 6.90 13.68 5.05
N ASN A 152 6.54 12.96 3.97
CA ASN A 152 7.44 12.04 3.25
C ASN A 152 8.11 10.99 4.16
N SER A 153 7.52 10.66 5.31
CA SER A 153 8.10 9.67 6.25
C SER A 153 7.53 8.27 6.09
N CYS A 154 6.54 8.09 5.22
CA CYS A 154 5.83 6.82 5.03
C CYS A 154 6.76 5.71 4.50
N LYS A 155 6.96 4.67 5.33
CA LYS A 155 7.73 3.47 5.02
C LYS A 155 6.97 2.21 5.40
N ILE A 156 7.13 1.17 4.60
CA ILE A 156 6.53 -0.15 4.80
C ILE A 156 7.64 -1.14 5.12
N TYR A 157 7.45 -1.93 6.17
CA TYR A 157 8.44 -2.83 6.73
C TYR A 157 7.95 -4.27 6.79
N LYS A 158 8.86 -5.22 6.54
CA LYS A 158 8.74 -6.63 6.94
C LYS A 158 9.84 -6.90 7.97
N GLY A 159 9.46 -7.09 9.24
CA GLY A 159 10.42 -7.02 10.34
C GLY A 159 11.13 -5.67 10.35
N ASP A 160 12.46 -5.65 10.39
CA ASP A 160 13.26 -4.41 10.36
C ASP A 160 13.61 -3.94 8.95
N THR A 161 13.17 -4.67 7.92
CA THR A 161 13.53 -4.38 6.52
C THR A 161 12.48 -3.52 5.85
N ALA A 162 12.87 -2.33 5.38
CA ALA A 162 12.00 -1.49 4.55
C ALA A 162 11.83 -2.12 3.16
N ILE A 163 10.59 -2.39 2.77
CA ILE A 163 10.23 -3.02 1.49
C ILE A 163 9.66 -2.02 0.47
N ALA A 164 9.14 -0.89 0.95
CA ALA A 164 8.71 0.23 0.13
C ALA A 164 8.72 1.54 0.94
N GLU A 165 8.87 2.66 0.25
CA GLU A 165 8.86 3.99 0.86
C GLU A 165 8.26 5.05 -0.08
N VAL A 166 7.56 6.02 0.50
CA VAL A 166 7.14 7.24 -0.22
C VAL A 166 8.36 8.16 -0.30
N ILE A 167 8.82 8.45 -1.52
CA ILE A 167 10.03 9.23 -1.76
C ILE A 167 9.75 10.69 -2.16
N ASP A 168 8.53 11.00 -2.58
CA ASP A 168 8.14 12.36 -2.94
C ASP A 168 6.62 12.57 -2.90
N VAL A 169 6.20 13.80 -2.62
CA VAL A 169 4.80 14.24 -2.59
C VAL A 169 4.65 15.53 -3.38
N TYR A 170 3.73 15.52 -4.33
CA TYR A 170 3.39 16.67 -5.17
C TYR A 170 1.95 17.13 -4.92
N PRO A 171 1.73 18.18 -4.11
CA PRO A 171 0.44 18.83 -4.04
C PRO A 171 0.22 19.66 -5.32
N ARG A 172 -0.87 19.42 -6.04
CA ARG A 172 -1.30 20.30 -7.14
C ARG A 172 -2.63 20.95 -6.75
N ASN A 173 -2.55 22.20 -6.32
CA ASN A 173 -3.73 22.98 -5.94
C ASN A 173 -4.19 23.86 -7.11
N ASN A 174 -5.15 23.38 -7.89
CA ASN A 174 -5.92 24.23 -8.80
C ASN A 174 -7.28 24.50 -8.15
N PHE A 175 -7.78 25.74 -8.26
CA PHE A 175 -9.00 26.28 -7.63
C PHE A 175 -10.28 25.40 -7.70
N SER A 176 -10.31 24.37 -8.56
CA SER A 176 -11.47 23.49 -8.80
C SER A 176 -11.24 22.00 -8.51
N ASN A 177 -10.00 21.53 -8.28
CA ASN A 177 -9.73 20.10 -8.09
C ASN A 177 -8.50 19.88 -7.19
N TRP A 178 -8.72 19.48 -5.93
CA TRP A 178 -7.62 19.07 -5.06
C TRP A 178 -7.07 17.72 -5.53
N THR A 179 -5.81 17.74 -5.98
CA THR A 179 -5.07 16.57 -6.47
C THR A 179 -3.74 16.48 -5.75
N GLU A 180 -3.39 15.28 -5.34
CA GLU A 180 -2.15 14.98 -4.65
C GLU A 180 -1.51 13.77 -5.33
N SER A 181 -0.20 13.76 -5.50
CA SER A 181 0.51 12.63 -6.11
C SER A 181 1.69 12.22 -5.24
N PHE A 182 1.88 10.92 -5.09
CA PHE A 182 2.95 10.32 -4.30
C PHE A 182 3.83 9.49 -5.22
N ARG A 183 5.14 9.63 -5.12
CA ARG A 183 6.07 8.67 -5.70
C ARG A 183 6.44 7.65 -4.64
N VAL A 184 6.29 6.38 -4.99
CA VAL A 184 6.57 5.26 -4.10
C VAL A 184 7.64 4.40 -4.74
N LYS A 185 8.73 4.18 -4.01
CA LYS A 185 9.76 3.21 -4.37
C LYS A 185 9.42 1.87 -3.76
N ILE A 186 9.50 0.81 -4.55
CA ILE A 186 9.19 -0.58 -4.16
C ILE A 186 10.42 -1.44 -4.46
N ASN A 187 10.85 -2.23 -3.49
CA ASN A 187 12.01 -3.11 -3.66
C ASN A 187 11.70 -4.32 -4.54
N ALA A 188 12.75 -4.92 -5.12
CA ALA A 188 12.63 -6.15 -5.89
C ALA A 188 11.95 -7.27 -5.08
N GLY A 189 11.13 -8.07 -5.75
CA GLY A 189 10.42 -9.21 -5.17
C GLY A 189 9.17 -8.85 -4.37
N VAL A 190 8.79 -7.57 -4.28
CA VAL A 190 7.64 -7.11 -3.49
C VAL A 190 6.40 -6.94 -4.37
N ASP A 191 5.26 -7.40 -3.87
CA ASP A 191 3.93 -7.23 -4.47
C ASP A 191 3.48 -5.76 -4.46
N TYR A 192 3.42 -5.11 -5.63
CA TYR A 192 3.04 -3.70 -5.70
C TYR A 192 1.53 -3.44 -5.51
N ALA A 193 0.66 -4.44 -5.70
CA ALA A 193 -0.77 -4.31 -5.40
C ALA A 193 -1.00 -4.23 -3.88
N PHE A 194 -0.25 -5.01 -3.12
CA PHE A 194 -0.21 -4.95 -1.66
C PHE A 194 0.25 -3.56 -1.17
N ILE A 195 1.37 -3.06 -1.68
CA ILE A 195 1.90 -1.74 -1.32
C ILE A 195 0.87 -0.63 -1.59
N VAL A 196 0.24 -0.64 -2.77
CA VAL A 196 -0.78 0.36 -3.11
C VAL A 196 -1.98 0.28 -2.17
N ALA A 197 -2.42 -0.93 -1.78
CA ALA A 197 -3.54 -1.08 -0.85
C ALA A 197 -3.23 -0.43 0.51
N LEU A 198 -2.00 -0.61 1.03
CA LEU A 198 -1.58 0.02 2.29
C LEU A 198 -1.54 1.56 2.19
N ILE A 199 -1.00 2.11 1.09
CA ILE A 199 -0.97 3.56 0.87
C ILE A 199 -2.39 4.13 0.75
N VAL A 200 -3.30 3.44 0.07
CA VAL A 200 -4.71 3.86 0.00
C VAL A 200 -5.35 3.85 1.39
N ILE A 201 -5.11 2.81 2.21
CA ILE A 201 -5.65 2.74 3.57
C ILE A 201 -5.10 3.88 4.44
N LEU A 202 -3.80 4.16 4.37
CA LEU A 202 -3.16 5.27 5.08
C LEU A 202 -3.82 6.61 4.73
N THR A 203 -3.86 6.92 3.43
CA THR A 203 -4.34 8.21 2.90
C THR A 203 -5.84 8.45 3.11
N VAL A 204 -6.61 7.40 3.41
CA VAL A 204 -8.02 7.51 3.85
C VAL A 204 -8.11 7.80 5.35
N ASN A 205 -7.17 7.28 6.16
CA ASN A 205 -7.17 7.43 7.62
C ASN A 205 -6.54 8.73 8.12
N ASP A 206 -5.71 9.42 7.33
CA ASP A 206 -5.01 10.66 7.72
C ASP A 206 -5.93 11.90 7.96
N TYR A 207 -7.26 11.74 7.93
CA TYR A 207 -8.24 12.80 8.25
C TYR A 207 -9.04 12.53 9.52
N ILE A 208 -8.52 11.72 10.43
CA ILE A 208 -9.11 11.47 11.77
C ILE A 208 -8.09 11.76 12.85
#